data_AF-A0A2D8HS16-F1
#
_entry.id   AF-A0A2D8HS16-F1
#
_cell.length_a   1.000
_cell.length_b   1.000
_cell.length_c   1.000
_cell.angle_alpha   90.00
_cell.angle_beta   90.00
_cell.angle_gamma   90.00
#
_symmetry.space_group_name_H-M   'P 1'
#
loop_
_entity.id
_entity.type
_entity.pdbx_description
1 polymer ?
#
loop_
_entity_poly.entity_id
_entity_poly.type
_entity_poly.pdbx_seq_one_letter_code
_entity_poly.pdbx_strand_id
1 'polypeptide(L)'
;MAETITNEFTVNRPIDEAWAVLCDVERIAPCLPGAQLQEIEDETFRGVVKIKLGAVNANFKGEAKFVERDDANFKAVLAASGRDTGGRGNASADVTAEATALSPSST
;
A
#
# COMPACT_ATOMS: atom_id res chain seq x y z
N MET A 1 8.13 18.13 -5.54
CA MET A 1 6.74 18.43 -5.15
C MET A 1 6.16 17.16 -4.59
N ALA A 2 5.52 17.21 -3.42
CA ALA A 2 4.74 16.09 -2.90
C ALA A 2 3.30 16.25 -3.41
N GLU A 3 2.72 15.18 -3.92
CA GLU A 3 1.36 15.15 -4.44
C GLU A 3 0.55 14.18 -3.57
N THR A 4 -0.61 14.65 -3.09
CA THR A 4 -1.48 13.86 -2.22
C THR A 4 -2.60 13.26 -3.06
N ILE A 5 -2.78 11.95 -2.93
CA ILE A 5 -3.88 11.22 -3.56
C ILE A 5 -4.72 10.62 -2.43
N THR A 6 -6.02 10.85 -2.47
CA THR A 6 -6.98 10.31 -1.50
C THR A 6 -8.02 9.48 -2.22
N ASN A 7 -8.32 8.30 -1.69
CA ASN A 7 -9.38 7.42 -2.17
C ASN A 7 -10.18 6.93 -0.96
N GLU A 8 -11.50 6.94 -1.07
CA GLU A 8 -12.42 6.44 -0.05
C GLU A 8 -13.41 5.48 -0.71
N PHE A 9 -13.69 4.37 -0.04
CA PHE A 9 -14.65 3.36 -0.49
C PHE A 9 -15.20 2.59 0.70
N THR A 10 -16.36 1.97 0.51
CA THR A 10 -17.03 1.14 1.52
C THR A 10 -16.78 -0.35 1.28
N VAL A 11 -16.55 -1.09 2.36
CA VAL A 11 -16.43 -2.55 2.38
C VAL A 11 -17.59 -3.16 3.16
N ASN A 12 -18.30 -4.10 2.53
CA ASN A 12 -19.41 -4.84 3.14
C ASN A 12 -18.91 -5.94 4.09
N ARG A 13 -18.05 -5.57 5.04
CA ARG A 13 -17.48 -6.43 6.09
C ARG A 13 -17.36 -5.66 7.40
N PRO A 14 -17.40 -6.35 8.57
CA PRO A 14 -17.03 -5.75 9.84
C PRO A 14 -15.63 -5.14 9.79
N ILE A 15 -15.41 -4.08 10.56
CA ILE A 15 -14.16 -3.31 10.52
C ILE A 15 -12.94 -4.15 10.84
N ASP A 16 -13.03 -5.05 11.81
CA ASP A 16 -11.91 -5.93 12.18
C ASP A 16 -11.49 -6.85 11.03
N GLU A 17 -12.47 -7.37 10.26
CA GLU A 17 -12.19 -8.21 9.09
C GLU A 17 -11.55 -7.39 7.97
N ALA A 18 -12.12 -6.22 7.65
CA ALA A 18 -11.62 -5.36 6.59
C ALA A 18 -10.21 -4.82 6.90
N TRP A 19 -10.01 -4.36 8.14
CA TRP A 19 -8.74 -3.83 8.64
C TRP A 19 -7.63 -4.87 8.60
N ALA A 20 -7.92 -6.10 9.05
CA ALA A 20 -6.96 -7.19 9.02
C ALA A 20 -6.47 -7.49 7.58
N VAL A 21 -7.33 -7.33 6.56
CA VAL A 21 -6.89 -7.45 5.16
C VAL A 21 -6.11 -6.22 4.71
N LEU A 22 -6.59 -5.02 5.02
CA LEU A 22 -5.99 -3.76 4.58
C LEU A 22 -4.54 -3.61 5.06
N CYS A 23 -4.25 -4.08 6.28
CA CYS A 23 -2.90 -4.08 6.85
C CYS A 23 -2.04 -5.31 6.47
N ASP A 24 -2.58 -6.26 5.71
CA ASP A 24 -1.84 -7.43 5.23
C ASP A 24 -1.29 -7.14 3.82
N VAL A 25 -0.02 -6.73 3.78
CA VAL A 25 0.66 -6.36 2.54
C VAL A 25 0.75 -7.52 1.55
N GLU A 26 0.87 -8.77 2.01
CA GLU A 26 0.89 -9.95 1.15
C GLU A 26 -0.44 -10.13 0.43
N ARG A 27 -1.54 -9.93 1.15
CA ARG A 27 -2.90 -10.05 0.60
C ARG A 27 -3.27 -8.87 -0.29
N ILE A 28 -2.73 -7.67 -0.01
CA ILE A 28 -3.03 -6.46 -0.79
C ILE A 28 -2.14 -6.34 -2.03
N ALA A 29 -0.89 -6.79 -2.01
CA ALA A 29 0.04 -6.64 -3.14
C ALA A 29 -0.54 -7.10 -4.50
N PRO A 30 -1.29 -8.22 -4.60
CA PRO A 30 -1.93 -8.65 -5.86
C PRO A 30 -2.99 -7.68 -6.41
N CYS A 31 -3.56 -6.82 -5.57
CA CYS A 31 -4.53 -5.80 -5.99
C CYS A 31 -3.86 -4.61 -6.69
N LEU A 32 -2.55 -4.45 -6.55
CA LEU A 32 -1.78 -3.36 -7.16
C LEU A 32 -1.27 -3.80 -8.56
N PRO A 33 -1.64 -3.09 -9.64
CA PRO A 33 -1.28 -3.48 -10.99
C PRO A 33 0.24 -3.62 -11.17
N GLY A 34 0.68 -4.83 -11.51
CA GLY A 34 2.09 -5.13 -11.80
C GLY A 34 2.99 -5.20 -10.57
N ALA A 35 2.44 -5.14 -9.35
CA ALA A 35 3.20 -5.36 -8.13
C ALA A 35 3.52 -6.84 -7.95
N GLN A 36 4.74 -7.11 -7.49
CA GLN A 36 5.21 -8.43 -7.11
C GLN A 36 6.03 -8.29 -5.84
N LEU A 37 5.53 -8.86 -4.75
CA LEU A 37 6.28 -8.99 -3.51
C LEU A 37 7.36 -10.06 -3.70
N GLN A 38 8.59 -9.75 -3.34
CA GLN A 38 9.75 -10.62 -3.53
C GLN A 38 10.26 -11.20 -2.23
N GLU A 39 10.21 -10.40 -1.16
CA GLU A 39 10.77 -10.76 0.14
C GLU A 39 10.02 -10.00 1.24
N ILE A 40 9.90 -10.65 2.39
CA ILE A 40 9.29 -10.12 3.60
C ILE A 40 10.25 -10.44 4.74
N GLU A 41 10.72 -9.40 5.40
CA GLU A 41 11.62 -9.50 6.55
C GLU A 41 11.05 -8.60 7.65
N ASP A 42 10.50 -9.21 8.69
CA ASP A 42 9.76 -8.54 9.75
C ASP A 42 8.65 -7.62 9.20
N GLU A 43 8.80 -6.30 9.36
CA GLU A 43 7.88 -5.28 8.84
C GLU A 43 8.37 -4.61 7.55
N THR A 44 9.41 -5.18 6.91
CA THR A 44 9.98 -4.68 5.66
C THR A 44 9.54 -5.57 4.50
N PHE A 45 8.87 -4.96 3.53
CA PHE A 45 8.33 -5.61 2.33
C PHE A 45 9.13 -5.16 1.12
N ARG A 46 9.86 -6.08 0.47
CA ARG A 46 10.66 -5.77 -0.73
C ARG A 46 9.97 -6.31 -1.96
N GLY A 47 9.89 -5.50 -3.01
CA GLY A 47 9.16 -5.87 -4.21
C GLY A 47 9.54 -5.10 -5.45
N VAL A 48 8.87 -5.46 -6.54
CA VAL A 48 8.93 -4.74 -7.81
C VAL A 48 7.54 -4.35 -8.26
N VAL A 49 7.44 -3.21 -8.94
CA VAL A 49 6.21 -2.74 -9.58
C VAL A 49 6.50 -2.46 -11.04
N LYS A 50 5.85 -3.22 -11.94
CA LYS A 50 5.97 -3.09 -13.39
C LYS A 50 4.64 -2.65 -13.97
N ILE A 51 4.51 -1.36 -14.28
CA ILE A 51 3.28 -0.78 -14.80
C ILE A 51 3.52 -0.03 -16.10
N LYS A 52 2.56 -0.15 -17.02
CA LYS A 52 2.53 0.61 -18.26
C LYS A 52 1.54 1.76 -18.12
N LEU A 53 2.05 2.99 -18.10
CA LEU A 53 1.27 4.21 -18.03
C LEU A 53 1.34 4.91 -19.39
N GLY A 54 0.35 4.63 -20.25
CA GLY A 54 0.33 5.15 -21.62
C GLY A 54 1.57 4.71 -22.41
N ALA A 55 2.38 5.67 -22.85
CA ALA A 55 3.63 5.43 -23.56
C ALA A 55 4.83 5.12 -22.64
N VAL A 56 4.66 5.23 -21.33
CA VAL A 56 5.73 5.04 -20.34
C VAL A 56 5.66 3.64 -19.75
N ASN A 57 6.77 2.90 -19.83
CA ASN A 57 6.97 1.68 -19.07
C ASN A 57 7.79 2.02 -17.82
N ALA A 58 7.18 1.88 -16.64
CA ALA A 58 7.83 2.10 -15.36
C ALA A 58 8.12 0.76 -14.68
N ASN A 59 9.34 0.61 -14.18
CA ASN A 59 9.76 -0.59 -13.46
C ASN A 59 10.55 -0.18 -12.22
N PHE A 60 9.87 -0.19 -11.09
CA PHE A 60 10.44 0.17 -9.80
C PHE A 60 10.86 -1.08 -9.04
N LYS A 61 12.03 -1.02 -8.41
CA LYS A 61 12.41 -1.91 -7.31
C LYS A 61 12.42 -1.09 -6.03
N GLY A 62 11.77 -1.57 -4.99
CA GLY A 62 11.57 -0.79 -3.78
C GLY A 62 11.31 -1.63 -2.54
N GLU A 63 11.11 -0.92 -1.45
CA GLU A 63 10.72 -1.45 -0.16
C GLU A 63 9.63 -0.59 0.47
N ALA A 64 8.80 -1.22 1.30
CA ALA A 64 7.80 -0.56 2.13
C ALA A 64 7.90 -1.07 3.57
N LYS A 65 7.56 -0.21 4.53
CA LYS A 65 7.51 -0.55 5.96
C LYS A 65 6.42 0.19 6.69
N PHE A 66 5.81 -0.43 7.69
CA PHE A 66 4.93 0.29 8.60
C PHE A 66 5.76 1.21 9.49
N VAL A 67 5.39 2.49 9.55
CA VAL A 67 5.99 3.49 10.44
C VAL A 67 5.04 3.91 11.56
N GLU A 68 3.75 3.61 11.39
CA GLU A 68 2.71 3.73 12.40
C GLU A 68 1.70 2.61 12.16
N ARG A 69 1.28 1.92 13.23
CA ARG A 69 0.17 0.98 13.22
C ARG A 69 -0.57 1.04 14.55
N ASP A 70 -1.78 1.57 14.51
CA ASP A 70 -2.70 1.68 15.62
C ASP A 70 -3.98 0.91 15.26
N ASP A 71 -3.96 -0.39 15.58
CA ASP A 71 -5.09 -1.29 15.32
C ASP A 71 -6.31 -0.95 16.20
N ALA A 72 -6.13 -0.21 17.31
CA ALA A 72 -7.23 0.17 18.20
C ALA A 72 -8.03 1.36 17.62
N ASN A 73 -7.34 2.26 16.92
CA ASN A 73 -7.96 3.41 16.25
C ASN A 73 -8.07 3.25 14.73
N PHE A 74 -7.78 2.06 14.21
CA PHE A 74 -7.85 1.72 12.78
C PHE A 74 -7.09 2.69 11.89
N LYS A 75 -5.84 2.99 12.27
CA LYS A 75 -4.94 3.88 11.55
C LYS A 75 -3.58 3.23 11.33
N ALA A 76 -3.04 3.34 10.12
CA ALA A 76 -1.70 2.86 9.79
C ALA A 76 -1.04 3.78 8.76
N VAL A 77 0.29 3.88 8.83
CA VAL A 77 1.10 4.60 7.86
C VAL A 77 2.19 3.67 7.34
N LEU A 78 2.22 3.48 6.03
CA LEU A 78 3.21 2.69 5.32
C LEU A 78 4.14 3.63 4.55
N ALA A 79 5.41 3.69 4.94
CA ALA A 79 6.43 4.42 4.21
C ALA A 79 7.01 3.52 3.12
N ALA A 80 7.01 4.00 1.89
CA ALA A 80 7.51 3.28 0.72
C ALA A 80 8.58 4.08 -0.01
N SER A 81 9.59 3.40 -0.53
CA SER A 81 10.59 3.97 -1.41
C SER A 81 10.92 3.02 -2.55
N GLY A 82 11.26 3.57 -3.70
CA GLY A 82 11.58 2.78 -4.88
C GLY A 82 12.45 3.53 -5.87
N ARG A 83 13.17 2.77 -6.69
CA ARG A 83 14.01 3.30 -7.76
C ARG A 83 13.61 2.69 -9.08
N ASP A 84 13.46 3.54 -10.09
CA ASP A 84 13.25 3.09 -11.46
C ASP A 84 14.53 2.43 -11.97
N THR A 85 14.40 1.18 -12.41
CA THR A 85 15.51 0.35 -12.90
C THR A 85 16.09 0.84 -14.23
N GLY A 86 15.35 1.66 -14.99
CA GLY A 86 15.83 2.35 -16.19
C GLY A 86 16.56 3.66 -15.90
N GLY A 87 16.77 4.01 -14.62
CA GLY A 87 17.55 5.18 -14.20
C GLY A 87 16.77 6.49 -14.26
N ARG A 88 15.44 6.46 -14.44
CA ARG A 88 14.62 7.67 -14.61
C ARG A 88 14.36 8.44 -13.33
N GLY A 89 14.61 7.85 -12.16
CA GLY A 89 14.50 8.54 -10.88
C GLY A 89 14.17 7.63 -9.71
N ASN A 90 14.01 8.26 -8.55
CA ASN A 90 13.55 7.63 -7.31
C ASN A 90 12.12 8.10 -7.00
N ALA A 91 11.36 7.27 -6.31
CA ALA A 91 10.04 7.57 -5.77
C ALA A 91 10.03 7.29 -4.27
N SER A 92 9.31 8.11 -3.52
CA SER A 92 9.04 7.92 -2.10
C SER A 92 7.61 8.35 -1.82
N ALA A 93 6.89 7.60 -1.00
CA ALA A 93 5.51 7.89 -0.63
C ALA A 93 5.22 7.42 0.79
N ASP A 94 4.43 8.19 1.52
CA ASP A 94 3.79 7.74 2.75
C ASP A 94 2.31 7.45 2.42
N VAL A 95 1.87 6.22 2.69
CA VAL A 95 0.50 5.77 2.46
C VAL A 95 -0.19 5.66 3.82
N THR A 96 -1.17 6.54 4.06
CA THR A 96 -2.01 6.49 5.25
C THR A 96 -3.28 5.70 4.96
N ALA A 97 -3.57 4.71 5.79
CA ALA A 97 -4.82 3.96 5.79
C ALA A 97 -5.59 4.27 7.07
N GLU A 98 -6.88 4.57 6.91
CA GLU A 98 -7.83 4.83 8.00
C GLU A 98 -9.13 4.07 7.69
N ALA A 99 -9.77 3.52 8.72
CA ALA A 99 -11.06 2.86 8.57
C ALA A 99 -12.04 3.30 9.68
N THR A 100 -13.35 3.30 9.38
CA THR A 100 -14.40 3.68 10.33
C THR A 100 -15.62 2.80 10.12
N ALA A 101 -16.20 2.27 11.19
CA ALA A 101 -17.38 1.42 11.07
C ALA A 101 -18.62 2.25 10.67
N LEU A 102 -19.29 1.88 9.59
CA LEU A 102 -20.57 2.46 9.17
C LEU A 102 -21.76 1.72 9.81
N SER A 103 -21.62 0.41 10.00
CA SER A 103 -22.59 -0.46 10.68
C SER A 103 -21.88 -1.73 11.20
N PRO A 104 -22.56 -2.63 11.95
CA PRO A 104 -21.94 -3.88 12.43
C PRO A 104 -21.39 -4.80 11.32
N SER A 105 -21.81 -4.61 10.07
CA SER A 105 -21.41 -5.42 8.92
C SER A 105 -20.83 -4.60 7.76
N SER A 106 -20.52 -3.32 7.97
CA SER A 106 -20.00 -2.43 6.93
C SER A 106 -19.06 -1.40 7.52
N THR A 107 -17.97 -1.16 6.81
CA THR A 107 -16.91 -0.21 7.14
C THR A 107 -16.63 0.67 5.94
#